data_AF-A0AAD1UIQ6-F1
#
_entry.id   AF-A0AAD1UIQ6-F1
#
_cell.length_a   1.000
_cell.length_b   1.000
_cell.length_c   1.000
_cell.angle_alpha   90.00
_cell.angle_beta   90.00
_cell.angle_gamma   90.00
#
_symmetry.space_group_name_H-M   'P 1'
#
loop_
_entity.id
_entity.type
_entity.pdbx_description
1 polymer ?
#
loop_
_entity_poly.entity_id
_entity_poly.type
_entity_poly.pdbx_seq_one_letter_code
_entity_poly.pdbx_strand_id
1 'polypeptide(L)'
;MNDKNFDLDNYLKNHLEYDEDDKDHKLEASKLENEIEHYRELMSMQGFSKVGNILPGCTLDDTRATLKALKEVCAKRKEDIEFKGSIRSTINDLNHKIQTMHEENERLLSRNEALTSRNKQLTNQLQQANDNRKQESREYGDQVESLRKANLKLSHQVTQQQHDIKKIEQQNNKLKDRIKQKIFDKDMNVKNTIDMTKPIYMNGPLVYVNKSGENEFTYLVTKANQEVQSSLKTENEDLRDCIKMLQDELLEIIKVKTENYQKRFNTEFKQNLEEEFARHDIEPVNKDLVNMPYEESGKKIILQFQENIRKLRDFLGTMDRDMAARFAEEDNYDEDDTTLGREFANIRSVSQLKHLLANYKDLVEAQEVVIQGDVALRSGHPLPDEIVTPESRFRIISDREIERMRERLEKQKVLLDKEQNEIDVKKSIIEQKSTIY
;
A
#
# COMPACT_ATOMS: atom_id res chain seq x y z
N MET A 1 -52.09 -105.23 14.77
CA MET A 1 -52.62 -104.28 13.78
C MET A 1 -54.12 -104.22 13.99
N ASN A 2 -54.60 -103.23 14.75
CA ASN A 2 -56.03 -102.97 14.89
C ASN A 2 -56.27 -101.59 14.31
N ASP A 3 -56.87 -101.58 13.11
CA ASP A 3 -57.54 -100.43 12.52
C ASP A 3 -58.60 -99.94 13.51
N LYS A 4 -58.25 -98.89 14.26
CA LYS A 4 -59.27 -98.02 14.83
C LYS A 4 -59.71 -97.10 13.71
N ASN A 5 -60.78 -97.52 13.05
CA ASN A 5 -61.59 -96.70 12.16
C ASN A 5 -61.86 -95.37 12.90
N PHE A 6 -61.12 -94.32 12.55
CA PHE A 6 -61.29 -93.00 13.13
C PHE A 6 -62.57 -92.45 12.53
N ASP A 7 -63.66 -92.62 13.27
CA ASP A 7 -64.98 -92.14 12.92
C ASP A 7 -64.97 -90.61 12.97
N LEU A 8 -64.50 -90.01 11.87
CA LEU A 8 -64.36 -88.58 11.67
C LEU A 8 -65.71 -87.87 11.80
N ASP A 9 -66.81 -88.57 11.50
CA ASP A 9 -68.17 -88.07 11.68
C ASP A 9 -68.52 -87.99 13.17
N ASN A 10 -68.14 -88.96 14.01
CA ASN A 10 -68.31 -88.83 15.47
C ASN A 10 -67.37 -87.79 16.10
N TYR A 11 -66.15 -87.63 15.59
CA TYR A 11 -65.21 -86.62 16.10
C TYR A 11 -65.69 -85.20 15.77
N LEU A 12 -66.19 -84.98 14.55
CA LEU A 12 -66.80 -83.70 14.15
C LEU A 12 -68.11 -83.46 14.90
N LYS A 13 -68.95 -84.49 15.11
CA LYS A 13 -70.22 -84.33 15.82
C LYS A 13 -70.03 -84.00 17.31
N ASN A 14 -69.06 -84.63 17.97
CA ASN A 14 -68.74 -84.36 19.39
C ASN A 14 -67.90 -83.08 19.62
N HIS A 15 -67.38 -82.44 18.57
CA HIS A 15 -66.63 -81.17 18.67
C HIS A 15 -67.28 -79.99 17.93
N LEU A 16 -68.40 -80.22 17.24
CA LEU A 16 -69.26 -79.18 16.65
C LEU A 16 -70.65 -79.13 17.28
N GLU A 17 -70.98 -80.00 18.25
CA GLU A 17 -72.05 -79.72 19.22
C GLU A 17 -71.58 -78.57 20.13
N TYR A 18 -71.71 -77.35 19.59
CA TYR A 18 -71.75 -76.15 20.39
C TYR A 18 -72.99 -76.26 21.29
N ASP A 19 -72.79 -76.30 22.61
CA ASP A 19 -73.87 -76.08 23.56
C ASP A 19 -74.50 -74.72 23.25
N GLU A 20 -75.70 -74.74 22.66
CA GLU A 20 -76.46 -73.53 22.29
C GLU A 20 -76.86 -72.68 23.52
N ASP A 21 -76.53 -73.12 24.75
CA ASP A 21 -76.89 -72.49 26.01
C ASP A 21 -75.71 -71.96 26.84
N ASP A 22 -74.53 -71.82 26.25
CA ASP A 22 -73.42 -71.15 26.93
C ASP A 22 -73.58 -69.63 26.86
N LYS A 23 -74.25 -69.07 27.89
CA LYS A 23 -74.59 -67.64 28.00
C LYS A 23 -73.35 -66.74 27.91
N ASP A 24 -72.19 -67.23 28.30
CA ASP A 24 -70.93 -66.49 28.25
C ASP A 24 -70.45 -66.33 26.79
N HIS A 25 -70.60 -67.36 25.95
CA HIS A 25 -70.28 -67.27 24.52
C HIS A 25 -71.25 -66.37 23.74
N LYS A 26 -72.54 -66.37 24.08
CA LYS A 26 -73.52 -65.41 23.51
C LYS A 26 -73.19 -63.96 23.90
N LEU A 27 -72.72 -63.73 25.13
CA LEU A 27 -72.32 -62.41 25.60
C LEU A 27 -71.04 -61.91 24.91
N GLU A 28 -70.07 -62.79 24.69
CA GLU A 28 -68.84 -62.47 23.95
C GLU A 28 -69.11 -62.19 22.46
N ALA A 29 -69.97 -62.97 21.81
CA ALA A 29 -70.38 -62.74 20.43
C ALA A 29 -71.07 -61.38 20.25
N SER A 30 -71.96 -61.00 21.18
CA SER A 30 -72.62 -59.68 21.15
C SER A 30 -71.65 -58.53 21.39
N LYS A 31 -70.64 -58.69 22.26
CA LYS A 31 -69.57 -57.68 22.43
C LYS A 31 -68.77 -57.50 21.14
N LEU A 32 -68.38 -58.60 20.50
CA LEU A 32 -67.64 -58.58 19.24
C LEU A 32 -68.46 -57.93 18.12
N GLU A 33 -69.76 -58.22 18.01
CA GLU A 33 -70.66 -57.56 17.07
C GLU A 33 -70.74 -56.05 17.27
N ASN A 34 -70.86 -55.60 18.53
CA ASN A 34 -70.88 -54.18 18.87
C ASN A 34 -69.54 -53.49 18.55
N GLU A 35 -68.40 -54.15 18.81
CA GLU A 35 -67.09 -53.62 18.45
C GLU A 35 -66.92 -53.51 16.93
N ILE A 36 -67.36 -54.52 16.18
CA ILE A 36 -67.30 -54.53 14.71
C ILE A 36 -68.17 -53.41 14.12
N GLU A 37 -69.37 -53.20 14.65
CA GLU A 37 -70.24 -52.12 14.20
C GLU A 37 -69.65 -50.75 14.57
N HIS A 38 -69.08 -50.61 15.77
CA HIS A 38 -68.34 -49.41 16.15
C HIS A 38 -67.18 -49.11 15.19
N TYR A 39 -66.40 -50.12 14.79
CA TYR A 39 -65.33 -49.94 13.81
C TYR A 39 -65.85 -49.60 12.42
N ARG A 40 -66.99 -50.16 11.99
CA ARG A 40 -67.64 -49.79 10.72
C ARG A 40 -68.07 -48.33 10.70
N GLU A 41 -68.70 -47.88 11.77
CA GLU A 41 -69.11 -46.48 11.93
C GLU A 41 -67.89 -45.56 11.95
N LEU A 42 -66.86 -45.89 12.72
CA LEU A 42 -65.63 -45.11 12.80
C LEU A 42 -64.92 -45.00 11.44
N MET A 43 -64.82 -46.12 10.71
CA MET A 43 -64.23 -46.14 9.37
C MET A 43 -65.06 -45.30 8.38
N SER A 44 -66.39 -45.39 8.45
CA SER A 44 -67.28 -44.58 7.62
C SER A 44 -67.19 -43.09 7.96
N MET A 45 -67.10 -42.72 9.24
CA MET A 45 -66.92 -41.33 9.69
C MET A 45 -65.58 -40.73 9.23
N GLN A 46 -64.55 -41.58 9.11
CA GLN A 46 -63.24 -41.20 8.57
C GLN A 46 -63.21 -41.19 7.03
N GLY A 47 -64.34 -41.48 6.37
CA GLY A 47 -64.49 -41.42 4.91
C GLY A 47 -64.02 -42.68 4.16
N PHE A 48 -63.79 -43.79 4.86
CA PHE A 48 -63.43 -45.06 4.23
C PHE A 48 -64.66 -45.83 3.74
N SER A 49 -64.45 -46.73 2.77
CA SER A 49 -65.48 -47.67 2.32
C SER A 49 -65.99 -48.53 3.50
N LYS A 50 -67.30 -48.83 3.50
CA LYS A 50 -67.94 -49.66 4.53
C LYS A 50 -67.32 -51.06 4.58
N VAL A 51 -67.03 -51.55 5.78
CA VAL A 51 -66.55 -52.93 6.01
C VAL A 51 -67.71 -53.90 5.85
N GLY A 52 -67.50 -54.99 5.12
CA GLY A 52 -68.48 -56.06 4.98
C GLY A 52 -68.65 -56.88 6.26
N ASN A 53 -69.52 -57.89 6.20
CA ASN A 53 -69.63 -58.87 7.27
C ASN A 53 -68.38 -59.75 7.41
N ILE A 54 -67.78 -59.78 8.61
CA ILE A 54 -66.61 -60.61 8.94
C ILE A 54 -66.96 -61.75 9.92
N LEU A 55 -68.22 -61.84 10.33
CA LEU A 55 -68.75 -62.88 11.21
C LEU A 55 -69.28 -64.09 10.39
N PRO A 56 -69.62 -65.23 11.03
CA PRO A 56 -70.19 -66.39 10.34
C PRO A 56 -71.39 -66.00 9.45
N GLY A 57 -71.43 -66.54 8.23
CA GLY A 57 -72.37 -66.11 7.18
C GLY A 57 -71.83 -64.99 6.26
N CYS A 58 -70.53 -64.69 6.31
CA CYS A 58 -69.88 -63.75 5.41
C CYS A 58 -69.99 -64.18 3.94
N THR A 59 -70.31 -63.22 3.07
CA THR A 59 -70.36 -63.45 1.62
C THR A 59 -69.03 -63.09 0.95
N LEU A 60 -68.88 -63.49 -0.32
CA LEU A 60 -67.72 -63.09 -1.12
C LEU A 60 -67.66 -61.55 -1.30
N ASP A 61 -68.81 -60.90 -1.39
CA ASP A 61 -68.90 -59.45 -1.53
C ASP A 61 -68.57 -58.72 -0.22
N ASP A 62 -68.93 -59.30 0.93
CA ASP A 62 -68.49 -58.81 2.25
C ASP A 62 -66.97 -58.85 2.41
N THR A 63 -66.38 -59.96 1.95
CA THR A 63 -64.92 -60.13 1.97
C THR A 63 -64.25 -59.10 1.06
N ARG A 64 -64.79 -58.86 -0.14
CA ARG A 64 -64.28 -57.84 -1.07
C ARG A 64 -64.43 -56.42 -0.53
N ALA A 65 -65.56 -56.09 0.08
CA ALA A 65 -65.80 -54.78 0.69
C ALA A 65 -64.82 -54.52 1.85
N THR A 66 -64.61 -55.53 2.70
CA THR A 66 -63.63 -55.49 3.79
C THR A 66 -62.21 -55.31 3.28
N LEU A 67 -61.79 -56.07 2.27
CA LEU A 67 -60.46 -55.93 1.66
C LEU A 67 -60.25 -54.57 1.00
N LYS A 68 -61.30 -54.00 0.37
CA LYS A 68 -61.25 -52.67 -0.22
C LYS A 68 -61.07 -51.60 0.86
N ALA A 69 -61.85 -51.66 1.94
CA ALA A 69 -61.74 -50.75 3.08
C ALA A 69 -60.33 -50.83 3.72
N LEU A 70 -59.82 -52.04 3.96
CA LEU A 70 -58.47 -52.24 4.48
C LEU A 70 -57.39 -51.69 3.55
N LYS A 71 -57.54 -51.85 2.22
CA LYS A 71 -56.62 -51.27 1.24
C LYS A 71 -56.62 -49.74 1.28
N GLU A 72 -57.79 -49.11 1.39
CA GLU A 72 -57.92 -47.65 1.52
C GLU A 72 -57.28 -47.14 2.82
N VAL A 73 -57.50 -47.82 3.95
CA VAL A 73 -56.86 -47.51 5.24
C VAL A 73 -55.34 -47.64 5.14
N CYS A 74 -54.84 -48.72 4.54
CA CYS A 74 -53.40 -48.92 4.35
C CYS A 74 -52.79 -47.84 3.43
N ALA A 75 -53.49 -47.47 2.36
CA ALA A 75 -53.05 -46.41 1.45
C ALA A 75 -52.98 -45.06 2.18
N LYS A 76 -54.04 -44.69 2.92
CA LYS A 76 -54.08 -43.48 3.72
C LYS A 76 -53.00 -43.47 4.79
N ARG A 77 -52.77 -44.60 5.46
CA ARG A 77 -51.70 -44.74 6.45
C ARG A 77 -50.32 -44.51 5.85
N LYS A 78 -50.08 -44.99 4.62
CA LYS A 78 -48.83 -44.73 3.89
C LYS A 78 -48.66 -43.23 3.60
N GLU A 79 -49.69 -42.58 3.06
CA GLU A 79 -49.68 -41.13 2.83
C GLU A 79 -49.40 -40.33 4.11
N ASP A 80 -50.04 -40.68 5.21
CA ASP A 80 -49.84 -40.00 6.50
C ASP A 80 -48.41 -40.17 7.03
N ILE A 81 -47.79 -41.35 6.80
CA ILE A 81 -46.40 -41.60 7.18
C ILE A 81 -45.46 -40.74 6.32
N GLU A 82 -45.69 -40.69 5.01
CA GLU A 82 -44.91 -39.85 4.09
C GLU A 82 -45.06 -38.36 4.42
N PHE A 83 -46.28 -37.90 4.69
CA PHE A 83 -46.56 -36.53 5.12
C PHE A 83 -45.85 -36.19 6.44
N LYS A 84 -45.92 -37.08 7.44
CA LYS A 84 -45.16 -36.92 8.70
C LYS A 84 -43.64 -36.97 8.50
N GLY A 85 -43.16 -37.68 7.48
CA GLY A 85 -41.77 -37.69 7.06
C GLY A 85 -41.35 -36.33 6.50
N SER A 86 -42.15 -35.80 5.57
CA SER A 86 -41.93 -34.47 4.97
C SER A 86 -41.91 -33.36 6.03
N ILE A 87 -42.90 -33.33 6.93
CA ILE A 87 -42.94 -32.37 8.04
C ILE A 87 -41.68 -32.47 8.91
N ARG A 88 -41.26 -33.69 9.27
CA ARG A 88 -40.04 -33.89 10.07
C ARG A 88 -38.79 -33.39 9.35
N SER A 89 -38.68 -33.61 8.04
CA SER A 89 -37.59 -33.04 7.24
C SER A 89 -37.60 -31.52 7.30
N THR A 90 -38.75 -30.88 7.04
CA THR A 90 -38.87 -29.42 7.09
C THR A 90 -38.55 -28.85 8.47
N ILE A 91 -38.98 -29.52 9.55
CA ILE A 91 -38.64 -29.12 10.92
C ILE A 91 -37.13 -29.19 11.15
N ASN A 92 -36.48 -30.25 10.68
CA ASN A 92 -35.03 -30.41 10.82
C ASN A 92 -34.27 -29.34 10.03
N ASP A 93 -34.70 -29.05 8.80
CA ASP A 93 -34.09 -28.01 7.96
C ASP A 93 -34.24 -26.63 8.59
N LEU A 94 -35.43 -26.31 9.12
CA LEU A 94 -35.68 -25.06 9.83
C LEU A 94 -34.84 -24.95 11.11
N ASN A 95 -34.74 -26.03 11.89
CA ASN A 95 -33.90 -26.06 13.09
C ASN A 95 -32.42 -25.85 12.75
N HIS A 96 -31.93 -26.48 11.68
CA HIS A 96 -30.57 -26.28 11.22
C HIS A 96 -30.34 -24.82 10.80
N LYS A 97 -31.28 -24.24 10.03
CA LYS A 97 -31.20 -22.83 9.62
C LYS A 97 -31.23 -21.86 10.81
N ILE A 98 -32.06 -22.14 11.82
CA ILE A 98 -32.10 -21.35 13.06
C ILE A 98 -30.75 -21.42 13.77
N GLN A 99 -30.17 -22.61 13.89
CA GLN A 99 -28.86 -22.78 14.52
C GLN A 99 -27.76 -22.02 13.76
N THR A 100 -27.70 -22.14 12.44
CA THR A 100 -26.69 -21.42 11.64
C THR A 100 -26.84 -19.90 11.76
N MET A 101 -28.08 -19.39 11.77
CA MET A 101 -28.32 -17.95 11.98
C MET A 101 -27.93 -17.50 13.40
N HIS A 102 -28.10 -18.37 14.40
CA HIS A 102 -27.71 -18.04 15.76
C HIS A 102 -26.19 -17.94 15.90
N GLU A 103 -25.44 -18.88 15.31
CA GLU A 103 -23.98 -18.86 15.27
C GLU A 103 -23.44 -17.65 14.49
N GLU A 104 -24.08 -17.28 13.38
CA GLU A 104 -23.73 -16.09 12.62
C GLU A 104 -23.98 -14.80 13.42
N ASN A 105 -25.10 -14.71 14.12
CA ASN A 105 -25.41 -13.57 14.99
C ASN A 105 -24.39 -13.41 16.12
N GLU A 106 -23.97 -14.51 16.76
CA GLU A 106 -22.93 -14.44 17.80
C GLU A 106 -21.60 -13.95 17.24
N ARG A 107 -21.20 -14.43 16.04
CA ARG A 107 -19.99 -13.94 15.36
C ARG A 107 -20.07 -12.45 15.04
N LEU A 108 -21.24 -11.98 14.57
CA LEU A 108 -21.46 -10.56 14.27
C LEU A 108 -21.44 -9.70 15.54
N LEU A 109 -22.00 -10.18 16.65
CA LEU A 109 -21.94 -9.49 17.94
C LEU A 109 -20.49 -9.35 18.44
N SER A 110 -19.72 -10.44 18.45
CA SER A 110 -18.31 -10.39 18.85
C SER A 110 -17.48 -9.46 17.95
N ARG A 111 -17.75 -9.47 16.64
CA ARG A 111 -17.10 -8.54 15.70
C ARG A 111 -17.46 -7.09 16.00
N ASN A 112 -18.71 -6.81 16.35
CA ASN A 112 -19.18 -5.47 16.67
C ASN A 112 -18.54 -4.93 17.96
N GLU A 113 -18.41 -5.78 18.98
CA GLU A 113 -17.69 -5.43 20.22
C GLU A 113 -16.22 -5.11 19.97
N ALA A 114 -15.54 -5.93 19.15
CA ALA A 114 -14.15 -5.69 18.76
C ALA A 114 -13.97 -4.37 18.00
N LEU A 115 -14.86 -4.08 17.05
CA LEU A 115 -14.86 -2.81 16.31
C LEU A 115 -15.15 -1.61 17.23
N THR A 116 -16.08 -1.76 18.17
CA THR A 116 -16.41 -0.71 19.15
C THR A 116 -15.22 -0.39 20.06
N SER A 117 -14.50 -1.43 20.53
CA SER A 117 -13.28 -1.27 21.31
C SER A 117 -12.17 -0.57 20.51
N ARG A 118 -11.96 -0.97 19.25
CA ARG A 118 -10.99 -0.34 18.35
C ARG A 118 -11.33 1.13 18.07
N ASN A 119 -12.61 1.45 17.85
CA ASN A 119 -13.05 2.83 17.69
C ASN A 119 -12.72 3.67 18.92
N LYS A 120 -12.99 3.17 20.14
CA LYS A 120 -12.65 3.86 21.38
C LYS A 120 -11.14 4.12 21.50
N GLN A 121 -10.31 3.13 21.13
CA GLN A 121 -8.84 3.30 21.12
C GLN A 121 -8.39 4.38 20.13
N LEU A 122 -8.91 4.35 18.91
CA LEU A 122 -8.58 5.34 17.88
C LEU A 122 -9.04 6.76 18.27
N THR A 123 -10.23 6.90 18.86
CA THR A 123 -10.71 8.18 19.38
C THR A 123 -9.78 8.74 20.46
N ASN A 124 -9.31 7.89 21.39
CA ASN A 124 -8.36 8.31 22.41
C ASN A 124 -7.00 8.72 21.83
N GLN A 125 -6.48 7.97 20.86
CA GLN A 125 -5.23 8.32 20.17
C GLN A 125 -5.35 9.66 19.42
N LEU A 126 -6.48 9.89 18.74
CA LEU A 126 -6.74 11.13 18.03
C LEU A 126 -6.84 12.33 19.00
N GLN A 127 -7.48 12.14 20.16
CA GLN A 127 -7.54 13.16 21.19
C GLN A 127 -6.14 13.50 21.73
N GLN A 128 -5.34 12.48 22.04
CA GLN A 128 -3.96 12.67 22.52
C GLN A 128 -3.08 13.40 21.48
N ALA A 129 -3.16 13.00 20.21
CA ALA A 129 -2.43 13.66 19.13
C ALA A 129 -2.83 15.13 18.97
N ASN A 130 -4.13 15.44 19.11
CA ASN A 130 -4.61 16.82 19.08
C ASN A 130 -4.10 17.65 20.26
N ASP A 131 -4.04 17.08 21.46
CA ASP A 131 -3.55 17.78 22.64
C ASP A 131 -2.03 18.02 22.55
N ASN A 132 -1.27 17.04 22.05
CA ASN A 132 0.17 17.21 21.75
C ASN A 132 0.40 18.32 20.71
N ARG A 133 -0.34 18.30 19.59
CA ARG A 133 -0.23 19.34 18.55
C ARG A 133 -0.55 20.73 19.08
N LYS A 134 -1.55 20.86 19.96
CA LYS A 134 -1.87 22.14 20.62
C LYS A 134 -0.74 22.60 21.52
N GLN A 135 -0.09 21.70 22.24
CA GLN A 135 1.07 22.01 23.08
C GLN A 135 2.25 22.47 22.22
N GLU A 136 2.64 21.70 21.20
CA GLU A 136 3.70 22.06 20.27
C GLU A 136 3.44 23.43 19.63
N SER A 137 2.21 23.70 19.20
CA SER A 137 1.84 25.00 18.63
C SER A 137 2.04 26.17 19.60
N ARG A 138 1.86 25.96 20.91
CA ARG A 138 2.14 26.99 21.92
C ARG A 138 3.64 27.18 22.09
N GLU A 139 4.39 26.10 22.18
CA GLU A 139 5.85 26.13 22.30
C GLU A 139 6.51 26.82 21.10
N TYR A 140 6.06 26.53 19.88
CA TYR A 140 6.50 27.25 18.67
C TYR A 140 6.13 28.73 18.72
N GLY A 141 4.93 29.08 19.20
CA GLY A 141 4.53 30.47 19.40
C GLY A 141 5.48 31.23 20.35
N ASP A 142 5.84 30.60 21.47
CA ASP A 142 6.78 31.16 22.44
C ASP A 142 8.20 31.30 21.88
N GLN A 143 8.66 30.32 21.10
CA GLN A 143 9.97 30.38 20.42
C GLN A 143 10.03 31.50 19.38
N VAL A 144 9.00 31.64 18.55
CA VAL A 144 8.89 32.71 17.54
C VAL A 144 8.94 34.09 18.21
N GLU A 145 8.21 34.27 19.31
CA GLU A 145 8.21 35.54 20.05
C GLU A 145 9.58 35.82 20.72
N SER A 146 10.25 34.79 21.23
CA SER A 146 11.61 34.88 21.76
C SER A 146 12.62 35.31 20.68
N LEU A 147 12.59 34.66 19.53
CA LEU A 147 13.45 34.98 18.37
C LEU A 147 13.18 36.40 17.86
N ARG A 148 11.91 36.80 17.78
CA ARG A 148 11.52 38.17 17.40
C ARG A 148 12.14 39.20 18.35
N LYS A 149 12.09 38.97 19.66
CA LYS A 149 12.71 39.85 20.67
C LYS A 149 14.24 39.89 20.54
N ALA A 150 14.88 38.74 20.30
CA ALA A 150 16.33 38.67 20.08
C ALA A 150 16.76 39.42 18.81
N ASN A 151 16.03 39.25 17.72
CA ASN A 151 16.31 39.92 16.44
C ASN A 151 16.14 41.44 16.55
N LEU A 152 15.13 41.91 17.31
CA LEU A 152 14.96 43.33 17.58
C LEU A 152 16.14 43.93 18.36
N LYS A 153 16.68 43.20 19.35
CA LYS A 153 17.89 43.61 20.10
C LYS A 153 19.12 43.66 19.19
N LEU A 154 19.31 42.66 18.33
CA LEU A 154 20.44 42.59 17.41
C LEU A 154 20.38 43.72 16.38
N SER A 155 19.21 43.99 15.82
CA SER A 155 18.96 45.12 14.91
C SER A 155 19.32 46.47 15.56
N HIS A 156 18.96 46.65 16.84
CA HIS A 156 19.34 47.84 17.59
C HIS A 156 20.88 47.94 17.76
N GLN A 157 21.56 46.83 18.08
CA GLN A 157 23.02 46.78 18.18
C GLN A 157 23.71 47.09 16.85
N VAL A 158 23.25 46.52 15.74
CA VAL A 158 23.77 46.80 14.39
C VAL A 158 23.64 48.28 14.07
N THR A 159 22.46 48.87 14.34
CA THR A 159 22.22 50.31 14.13
C THR A 159 23.20 51.16 14.95
N GLN A 160 23.42 50.80 16.22
CA GLN A 160 24.38 51.48 17.08
C GLN A 160 25.82 51.40 16.54
N GLN A 161 26.27 50.20 16.14
CA GLN A 161 27.60 50.01 15.55
C GLN A 161 27.76 50.78 14.23
N GLN A 162 26.72 50.85 13.41
CA GLN A 162 26.72 51.64 12.17
C GLN A 162 26.95 53.14 12.45
N HIS A 163 26.35 53.66 13.52
CA HIS A 163 26.58 55.04 13.97
C HIS A 163 28.02 55.26 14.44
N ASP A 164 28.60 54.31 15.18
CA ASP A 164 29.98 54.39 15.65
C ASP A 164 30.98 54.33 14.48
N ILE A 165 30.75 53.45 13.49
CA ILE A 165 31.56 53.38 12.26
C ILE A 165 31.55 54.73 11.53
N LYS A 166 30.36 55.32 11.30
CA LYS A 166 30.24 56.63 10.65
C LYS A 166 31.02 57.71 11.40
N LYS A 167 31.01 57.67 12.75
CA LYS A 167 31.77 58.61 13.58
C LYS A 167 33.29 58.43 13.41
N ILE A 168 33.77 57.20 13.35
CA ILE A 168 35.19 56.88 13.09
C ILE A 168 35.60 57.30 11.68
N GLU A 169 34.78 57.02 10.67
CA GLU A 169 35.03 57.43 9.27
C GLU A 169 35.17 58.96 9.15
N GLN A 170 34.28 59.71 9.81
CA GLN A 170 34.39 61.18 9.86
C GLN A 170 35.70 61.65 10.51
N GLN A 171 36.16 60.99 11.57
CA GLN A 171 37.45 61.31 12.20
C GLN A 171 38.63 60.98 11.27
N ASN A 172 38.59 59.84 10.59
CA ASN A 172 39.60 59.42 9.62
C ASN A 172 39.69 60.39 8.44
N ASN A 173 38.55 60.89 7.94
CA ASN A 173 38.55 61.91 6.88
C ASN A 173 39.21 63.21 7.35
N LYS A 174 38.90 63.70 8.56
CA LYS A 174 39.59 64.86 9.15
C LYS A 174 41.09 64.65 9.30
N LEU A 175 41.53 63.44 9.67
CA LEU A 175 42.95 63.09 9.76
C LEU A 175 43.62 63.07 8.38
N LYS A 176 42.97 62.46 7.38
CA LYS A 176 43.45 62.46 5.99
C LYS A 176 43.63 63.88 5.47
N ASP A 177 42.69 64.78 5.73
CA ASP A 177 42.78 66.19 5.30
C ASP A 177 43.95 66.91 5.98
N ARG A 178 44.16 66.68 7.29
CA ARG A 178 45.33 67.21 8.00
C ARG A 178 46.66 66.68 7.47
N ILE A 179 46.71 65.39 7.10
CA ILE A 179 47.90 64.78 6.50
C ILE A 179 48.18 65.41 5.14
N LYS A 180 47.16 65.53 4.28
CA LYS A 180 47.30 66.20 2.97
C LYS A 180 47.84 67.62 3.13
N GLN A 181 47.26 68.41 4.04
CA GLN A 181 47.73 69.77 4.31
C GLN A 181 49.22 69.78 4.69
N LYS A 182 49.65 68.90 5.61
CA LYS A 182 51.06 68.80 6.02
C LYS A 182 52.01 68.31 4.93
N ILE A 183 51.57 67.46 4.01
CA ILE A 183 52.39 66.95 2.89
C ILE A 183 52.57 68.05 1.83
N PHE A 184 51.49 68.76 1.48
CA PHE A 184 51.55 69.81 0.45
C PHE A 184 52.18 71.12 0.95
N ASP A 185 52.15 71.40 2.26
CA ASP A 185 52.79 72.60 2.82
C ASP A 185 54.31 72.46 3.01
N LYS A 186 54.91 71.27 2.88
CA LYS A 186 56.31 71.05 3.29
C LYS A 186 57.39 70.96 2.24
N ASP A 187 57.15 70.64 0.98
CA ASP A 187 58.19 70.73 -0.07
C ASP A 187 57.60 70.48 -1.46
N MET A 188 57.41 71.53 -2.25
CA MET A 188 57.51 71.47 -3.72
C MET A 188 57.91 72.84 -4.26
N ASN A 189 59.16 73.21 -4.00
CA ASN A 189 59.85 74.29 -4.70
C ASN A 189 60.96 73.67 -5.57
N VAL A 190 60.56 72.87 -6.57
CA VAL A 190 61.45 72.48 -7.67
C VAL A 190 60.75 72.89 -8.96
N LYS A 191 61.05 74.11 -9.40
CA LYS A 191 60.78 74.58 -10.77
C LYS A 191 61.67 73.76 -11.72
N ASN A 192 61.07 72.84 -12.45
CA ASN A 192 61.56 72.46 -13.77
C ASN A 192 60.62 73.12 -14.79
N THR A 193 61.05 74.28 -15.28
CA THR A 193 60.42 74.99 -16.39
C THR A 193 60.70 74.26 -17.69
N ILE A 194 59.68 73.59 -18.23
CA ILE A 194 59.56 73.35 -19.66
C ILE A 194 58.29 74.07 -20.08
N ASP A 195 58.46 75.16 -20.85
CA ASP A 195 57.34 75.89 -21.44
C ASP A 195 56.61 75.01 -22.46
N MET A 196 55.42 74.54 -22.10
CA MET A 196 54.50 73.92 -23.05
C MET A 196 53.64 75.00 -23.70
N THR A 197 54.02 75.40 -24.90
CA THR A 197 53.21 76.23 -25.79
C THR A 197 52.09 75.40 -26.45
N LYS A 198 51.08 75.04 -25.64
CA LYS A 198 49.64 74.78 -25.95
C LYS A 198 49.06 73.66 -25.05
N PRO A 199 47.83 73.81 -24.51
CA PRO A 199 47.20 72.77 -23.69
C PRO A 199 46.69 71.63 -24.57
N ILE A 200 47.15 70.40 -24.30
CA ILE A 200 46.54 69.18 -24.83
C ILE A 200 45.40 68.79 -23.88
N TYR A 201 44.16 68.99 -24.33
CA TYR A 201 42.97 68.48 -23.66
C TYR A 201 42.74 67.03 -24.10
N MET A 202 43.30 66.05 -23.39
CA MET A 202 42.75 64.69 -23.32
C MET A 202 43.31 64.00 -22.06
N ASN A 203 42.41 63.59 -21.16
CA ASN A 203 42.72 62.72 -20.04
C ASN A 203 43.00 61.30 -20.55
N GLY A 204 44.26 61.00 -20.87
CA GLY A 204 44.77 59.64 -21.04
C GLY A 204 45.39 59.09 -19.74
N PRO A 205 45.55 57.77 -19.59
CA PRO A 205 46.01 57.16 -18.35
C PRO A 205 47.44 57.62 -18.03
N LEU A 206 47.70 58.03 -16.78
CA LEU A 206 49.04 58.36 -16.31
C LEU A 206 49.94 57.12 -16.37
N VAL A 207 50.74 57.00 -17.42
CA VAL A 207 51.89 56.11 -17.43
C VAL A 207 53.06 56.88 -16.83
N TYR A 208 53.35 56.61 -15.55
CA TYR A 208 54.55 57.12 -14.89
C TYR A 208 55.80 56.55 -15.58
N VAL A 209 56.49 57.46 -16.26
CA VAL A 209 57.92 57.55 -16.60
C VAL A 209 58.82 56.48 -15.92
N ASN A 210 59.61 55.78 -16.75
CA ASN A 210 60.73 54.86 -16.45
C ASN A 210 60.45 53.36 -16.18
N LYS A 211 59.83 52.66 -17.12
CA LYS A 211 60.06 51.20 -17.29
C LYS A 211 60.23 50.90 -18.79
N SER A 212 61.34 50.26 -19.15
CA SER A 212 61.63 49.77 -20.51
C SER A 212 60.39 49.05 -21.08
N GLY A 213 60.09 49.22 -22.37
CA GLY A 213 58.97 48.49 -23.03
C GLY A 213 59.11 46.97 -22.90
N GLU A 214 60.34 46.48 -22.67
CA GLU A 214 60.63 45.08 -22.35
C GLU A 214 60.07 44.63 -20.98
N ASN A 215 60.04 45.54 -20.00
CA ASN A 215 59.41 45.28 -18.68
C ASN A 215 57.89 45.27 -18.78
N GLU A 216 57.30 46.13 -19.62
CA GLU A 216 55.85 46.14 -19.86
C GLU A 216 55.41 44.86 -20.61
N PHE A 217 56.16 44.45 -21.64
CA PHE A 217 55.94 43.18 -22.33
C PHE A 217 56.09 41.98 -21.40
N THR A 218 57.16 41.92 -20.60
CA THR A 218 57.38 40.83 -19.63
C THR A 218 56.27 40.80 -18.58
N TYR A 219 55.81 41.96 -18.10
CA TYR A 219 54.71 42.06 -17.15
C TYR A 219 53.40 41.54 -17.77
N LEU A 220 53.07 41.94 -19.00
CA LEU A 220 51.86 41.47 -19.70
C LEU A 220 51.89 39.96 -19.95
N VAL A 221 53.02 39.40 -20.39
CA VAL A 221 53.19 37.96 -20.60
C VAL A 221 53.10 37.20 -19.28
N THR A 222 53.74 37.68 -18.22
CA THR A 222 53.70 37.06 -16.89
C THR A 222 52.29 37.09 -16.32
N LYS A 223 51.58 38.21 -16.48
CA LYS A 223 50.20 38.37 -16.03
C LYS A 223 49.26 37.44 -16.81
N ALA A 224 49.39 37.36 -18.13
CA ALA A 224 48.59 36.44 -18.96
C ALA A 224 48.85 34.97 -18.57
N ASN A 225 50.11 34.59 -18.35
CA ASN A 225 50.44 33.24 -17.86
C ASN A 225 49.90 32.98 -16.44
N GLN A 226 49.93 33.97 -15.55
CA GLN A 226 49.33 33.85 -14.21
C GLN A 226 47.80 33.67 -14.28
N GLU A 227 47.12 34.40 -15.18
CA GLU A 227 45.68 34.26 -15.40
C GLU A 227 45.33 32.85 -15.93
N VAL A 228 46.10 32.33 -16.89
CA VAL A 228 45.93 30.96 -17.40
C VAL A 228 46.20 29.91 -16.32
N GLN A 229 47.28 30.07 -15.55
CA GLN A 229 47.60 29.15 -14.45
C GLN A 229 46.55 29.18 -13.34
N SER A 230 46.01 30.36 -13.02
CA SER A 230 44.91 30.49 -12.07
C SER A 230 43.66 29.80 -12.59
N SER A 231 43.32 29.98 -13.88
CA SER A 231 42.17 29.33 -14.50
C SER A 231 42.30 27.80 -14.48
N LEU A 232 43.46 27.26 -14.85
CA LEU A 232 43.72 25.82 -14.83
C LEU A 232 43.71 25.25 -13.40
N LYS A 233 44.17 26.02 -12.41
CA LYS A 233 44.09 25.62 -11.01
C LYS A 233 42.64 25.53 -10.54
N THR A 234 41.81 26.52 -10.85
CA THR A 234 40.39 26.51 -10.53
C THR A 234 39.68 25.34 -11.20
N GLU A 235 39.90 25.13 -12.51
CA GLU A 235 39.30 24.01 -13.24
C GLU A 235 39.70 22.64 -12.66
N ASN A 236 40.96 22.48 -12.25
CA ASN A 236 41.41 21.25 -11.57
C ASN A 236 40.73 21.05 -10.21
N GLU A 237 40.48 22.13 -9.47
CA GLU A 237 39.79 22.08 -8.19
C GLU A 237 38.30 21.71 -8.38
N ASP A 238 37.64 22.31 -9.37
CA ASP A 238 36.27 21.97 -9.78
C ASP A 238 36.14 20.51 -10.21
N LEU A 239 37.13 19.97 -10.94
CA LEU A 239 37.15 18.56 -11.33
C LEU A 239 37.35 17.63 -10.13
N ARG A 240 38.18 18.00 -9.16
CA ARG A 240 38.35 17.21 -7.92
C ARG A 240 37.05 17.20 -7.12
N ASP A 241 36.34 18.30 -7.06
CA ASP A 241 35.05 18.39 -6.39
C ASP A 241 33.97 17.60 -7.13
N CYS A 242 33.97 17.59 -8.47
CA CYS A 242 33.14 16.69 -9.26
C CYS A 242 33.38 15.21 -8.91
N ILE A 243 34.64 14.79 -8.74
CA ILE A 243 34.98 13.41 -8.37
C ILE A 243 34.47 13.07 -6.97
N LYS A 244 34.60 13.98 -6.00
CA LYS A 244 34.06 13.79 -4.64
C LYS A 244 32.53 13.66 -4.67
N MET A 245 31.85 14.54 -5.41
CA MET A 245 30.39 14.48 -5.56
C MET A 245 29.94 13.16 -6.18
N LEU A 246 30.60 12.70 -7.25
CA LEU A 246 30.30 11.40 -7.87
C LEU A 246 30.49 10.23 -6.90
N GLN A 247 31.52 10.30 -6.05
CA GLN A 247 31.76 9.29 -5.03
C GLN A 247 30.64 9.28 -3.98
N ASP A 248 30.26 10.45 -3.48
CA ASP A 248 29.23 10.59 -2.45
C ASP A 248 27.85 10.15 -3.01
N GLU A 249 27.51 10.51 -4.25
CA GLU A 249 26.30 10.05 -4.95
C GLU A 249 26.27 8.53 -5.13
N LEU A 250 27.40 7.93 -5.52
CA LEU A 250 27.48 6.49 -5.74
C LEU A 250 27.25 5.71 -4.42
N LEU A 251 27.84 6.18 -3.32
CA LEU A 251 27.61 5.62 -1.97
C LEU A 251 26.14 5.76 -1.53
N GLU A 252 25.53 6.92 -1.79
CA GLU A 252 24.13 7.15 -1.43
C GLU A 252 23.17 6.25 -2.24
N ILE A 253 23.41 6.08 -3.54
CA ILE A 253 22.61 5.17 -4.39
C ILE A 253 22.62 3.75 -3.82
N ILE A 254 23.79 3.27 -3.40
CA ILE A 254 23.93 1.92 -2.83
C ILE A 254 23.18 1.83 -1.52
N LYS A 255 23.41 2.78 -0.61
CA LYS A 255 22.73 2.83 0.69
C LYS A 255 21.21 2.76 0.52
N VAL A 256 20.65 3.63 -0.31
CA VAL A 256 19.20 3.67 -0.57
C VAL A 256 18.69 2.38 -1.21
N LYS A 257 19.44 1.77 -2.13
CA LYS A 257 19.03 0.52 -2.79
C LYS A 257 19.10 -0.68 -1.84
N THR A 258 20.15 -0.76 -1.04
CA THR A 258 20.32 -1.77 0.02
C THR A 258 19.20 -1.67 1.05
N GLU A 259 18.94 -0.46 1.58
CA GLU A 259 17.86 -0.23 2.55
C GLU A 259 16.48 -0.60 1.98
N ASN A 260 16.20 -0.23 0.72
CA ASN A 260 14.94 -0.56 0.08
C ASN A 260 14.79 -2.07 -0.16
N TYR A 261 15.85 -2.74 -0.59
CA TYR A 261 15.81 -4.20 -0.79
C TYR A 261 15.64 -4.92 0.55
N GLN A 262 16.38 -4.52 1.59
CA GLN A 262 16.29 -5.10 2.92
C GLN A 262 14.90 -4.88 3.54
N LYS A 263 14.30 -3.69 3.39
CA LYS A 263 12.92 -3.43 3.82
C LYS A 263 11.91 -4.33 3.10
N ARG A 264 12.01 -4.45 1.78
CA ARG A 264 11.13 -5.33 0.98
C ARG A 264 11.29 -6.78 1.41
N PHE A 265 12.53 -7.27 1.50
CA PHE A 265 12.83 -8.65 1.83
C PHE A 265 12.44 -9.01 3.27
N ASN A 266 12.65 -8.12 4.23
CA ASN A 266 12.20 -8.32 5.62
C ASN A 266 10.68 -8.31 5.75
N THR A 267 10.00 -7.45 4.98
CA THR A 267 8.53 -7.36 5.00
C THR A 267 7.87 -8.58 4.37
N GLU A 268 8.46 -9.11 3.29
CA GLU A 268 7.89 -10.22 2.53
C GLU A 268 8.35 -11.61 3.03
N PHE A 269 9.58 -11.75 3.55
CA PHE A 269 10.19 -13.08 3.76
C PHE A 269 10.83 -13.31 5.15
N LYS A 270 10.90 -12.30 6.03
CA LYS A 270 11.41 -12.41 7.42
C LYS A 270 12.77 -13.13 7.58
N GLN A 271 13.67 -12.98 6.59
CA GLN A 271 15.03 -13.54 6.65
C GLN A 271 16.07 -12.42 6.66
N ASN A 272 17.15 -12.62 7.41
CA ASN A 272 18.23 -11.65 7.54
C ASN A 272 19.30 -11.88 6.45
N LEU A 273 19.47 -10.90 5.56
CA LEU A 273 20.33 -10.96 4.37
C LEU A 273 21.72 -10.33 4.56
N GLU A 274 22.14 -10.05 5.80
CA GLU A 274 23.38 -9.32 6.09
C GLU A 274 24.64 -9.90 5.42
N GLU A 275 24.75 -11.22 5.29
CA GLU A 275 25.90 -11.88 4.64
C GLU A 275 25.96 -11.69 3.13
N GLU A 276 24.82 -11.51 2.46
CA GLU A 276 24.75 -11.34 1.01
C GLU A 276 25.06 -9.89 0.62
N PHE A 277 24.63 -8.93 1.44
CA PHE A 277 24.99 -7.52 1.26
C PHE A 277 26.49 -7.25 1.50
N ALA A 278 27.12 -7.96 2.44
CA ALA A 278 28.55 -7.82 2.71
C ALA A 278 29.44 -8.15 1.50
N ARG A 279 28.96 -8.96 0.54
CA ARG A 279 29.70 -9.30 -0.69
C ARG A 279 29.68 -8.18 -1.74
N HIS A 280 28.74 -7.26 -1.62
CA HIS A 280 28.54 -6.15 -2.55
C HIS A 280 28.98 -4.80 -1.96
N ASP A 281 29.68 -4.82 -0.83
CA ASP A 281 30.12 -3.61 -0.16
C ASP A 281 31.16 -2.85 -1.00
N ILE A 282 30.98 -1.55 -1.06
CA ILE A 282 31.71 -0.66 -1.97
C ILE A 282 32.69 0.16 -1.15
N GLU A 283 33.96 0.10 -1.54
CA GLU A 283 35.02 0.77 -0.82
C GLU A 283 35.10 2.24 -1.26
N PRO A 284 35.00 3.20 -0.33
CA PRO A 284 35.17 4.60 -0.66
C PRO A 284 36.58 4.87 -1.16
N VAL A 285 36.70 5.65 -2.23
CA VAL A 285 37.99 6.21 -2.65
C VAL A 285 38.53 7.07 -1.51
N ASN A 286 39.77 6.84 -1.10
CA ASN A 286 40.37 7.63 -0.03
C ASN A 286 40.43 9.11 -0.46
N LYS A 287 39.78 10.00 0.31
CA LYS A 287 39.70 11.44 0.03
C LYS A 287 41.09 12.10 -0.02
N ASP A 288 42.08 11.52 0.64
CA ASP A 288 43.47 12.00 0.58
C ASP A 288 44.11 11.74 -0.78
N LEU A 289 43.73 10.66 -1.48
CA LEU A 289 44.21 10.38 -2.84
C LEU A 289 43.68 11.41 -3.84
N VAL A 290 42.45 11.90 -3.61
CA VAL A 290 41.79 12.92 -4.45
C VAL A 290 42.45 14.28 -4.34
N ASN A 291 43.28 14.53 -3.32
CA ASN A 291 44.03 15.78 -3.13
C ASN A 291 45.50 15.68 -3.62
N MET A 292 45.97 14.50 -4.02
CA MET A 292 47.34 14.30 -4.54
C MET A 292 47.48 14.69 -6.03
N PRO A 293 48.71 14.88 -6.55
CA PRO A 293 48.95 15.05 -7.98
C PRO A 293 48.43 13.86 -8.80
N TYR A 294 47.90 14.15 -10.00
CA TYR A 294 47.25 13.14 -10.83
C TYR A 294 48.21 12.01 -11.25
N GLU A 295 49.49 12.31 -11.50
CA GLU A 295 50.49 11.29 -11.85
C GLU A 295 50.65 10.22 -10.76
N GLU A 296 50.42 10.55 -9.49
CA GLU A 296 50.64 9.67 -8.35
C GLU A 296 49.37 8.91 -7.93
N SER A 297 48.19 9.54 -8.02
CA SER A 297 46.93 8.98 -7.50
C SER A 297 45.85 8.71 -8.54
N GLY A 298 45.93 9.32 -9.73
CA GLY A 298 44.86 9.31 -10.74
C GLY A 298 44.47 7.91 -11.21
N LYS A 299 45.47 7.04 -11.48
CA LYS A 299 45.21 5.65 -11.89
C LYS A 299 44.51 4.83 -10.79
N LYS A 300 44.88 5.05 -9.52
CA LYS A 300 44.26 4.35 -8.38
C LYS A 300 42.80 4.77 -8.19
N ILE A 301 42.52 6.07 -8.31
CA ILE A 301 41.16 6.62 -8.22
C ILE A 301 40.28 6.03 -9.33
N ILE A 302 40.77 6.01 -10.58
CA ILE A 302 40.02 5.47 -11.72
C ILE A 302 39.73 3.98 -11.54
N LEU A 303 40.72 3.18 -11.14
CA LEU A 303 40.54 1.74 -10.91
C LEU A 303 39.52 1.48 -9.79
N GLN A 304 39.56 2.25 -8.70
CA GLN A 304 38.60 2.12 -7.61
C GLN A 304 37.18 2.45 -8.07
N PHE A 305 36.99 3.53 -8.84
CA PHE A 305 35.68 3.90 -9.39
C PHE A 305 35.15 2.83 -10.35
N GLN A 306 36.01 2.28 -11.21
CA GLN A 306 35.62 1.21 -12.13
C GLN A 306 35.18 -0.05 -11.39
N GLU A 307 35.91 -0.43 -10.33
CA GLU A 307 35.56 -1.59 -9.50
C GLU A 307 34.27 -1.35 -8.71
N ASN A 308 34.07 -0.14 -8.18
CA ASN A 308 32.84 0.23 -7.48
C ASN A 308 31.62 0.19 -8.42
N ILE A 309 31.75 0.70 -9.65
CA ILE A 309 30.68 0.61 -10.66
C ILE A 309 30.41 -0.84 -11.07
N ARG A 310 31.44 -1.69 -11.14
CA ARG A 310 31.30 -3.11 -11.43
C ARG A 310 30.51 -3.81 -10.33
N LYS A 311 30.91 -3.62 -9.07
CA LYS A 311 30.21 -4.17 -7.89
C LYS A 311 28.74 -3.72 -7.83
N LEU A 312 28.46 -2.44 -8.10
CA LEU A 312 27.09 -1.92 -8.15
C LEU A 312 26.26 -2.59 -9.25
N ARG A 313 26.83 -2.77 -10.45
CA ARG A 313 26.15 -3.45 -11.55
C ARG A 313 25.85 -4.91 -11.22
N ASP A 314 26.80 -5.60 -10.62
CA ASP A 314 26.66 -7.00 -10.20
C ASP A 314 25.60 -7.13 -9.12
N PHE A 315 25.54 -6.20 -8.16
CA PHE A 315 24.51 -6.13 -7.13
C PHE A 315 23.11 -5.94 -7.73
N LEU A 316 22.92 -4.91 -8.58
CA LEU A 316 21.63 -4.65 -9.23
C LEU A 316 21.18 -5.83 -10.10
N GLY A 317 22.11 -6.41 -10.87
CA GLY A 317 21.82 -7.57 -11.71
C GLY A 317 21.53 -8.85 -10.92
N THR A 318 21.98 -8.95 -9.67
CA THR A 318 21.64 -10.09 -8.79
C THR A 318 20.28 -9.87 -8.16
N MET A 319 19.99 -8.67 -7.66
CA MET A 319 18.65 -8.31 -7.17
C MET A 319 17.55 -8.52 -8.22
N ASP A 320 17.78 -8.09 -9.46
CA ASP A 320 16.80 -8.24 -10.54
C ASP A 320 16.58 -9.72 -10.91
N ARG A 321 17.65 -10.53 -10.86
CA ARG A 321 17.58 -11.98 -11.10
C ARG A 321 16.88 -12.71 -9.97
N ASP A 322 17.15 -12.38 -8.71
CA ASP A 322 16.52 -13.04 -7.57
C ASP A 322 15.03 -12.70 -7.48
N MET A 323 14.66 -11.45 -7.80
CA MET A 323 13.24 -11.12 -8.01
C MET A 323 12.66 -11.97 -9.13
N ALA A 324 13.25 -11.95 -10.33
CA ALA A 324 12.71 -12.66 -11.49
C ALA A 324 12.62 -14.19 -11.30
N ALA A 325 13.63 -14.81 -10.69
CA ALA A 325 13.70 -16.25 -10.45
C ALA A 325 12.65 -16.71 -9.43
N ARG A 326 12.41 -15.94 -8.37
CA ARG A 326 11.41 -16.28 -7.36
C ARG A 326 9.97 -16.03 -7.82
N PHE A 327 9.76 -15.13 -8.79
CA PHE A 327 8.49 -15.06 -9.53
C PHE A 327 8.26 -16.23 -10.49
N ALA A 328 9.33 -16.93 -10.90
CA ALA A 328 9.25 -18.11 -11.76
C ALA A 328 9.13 -19.44 -10.98
N GLU A 329 9.55 -19.49 -9.70
CA GLU A 329 9.41 -20.71 -8.87
C GLU A 329 7.97 -20.98 -8.39
N GLU A 330 7.07 -19.98 -8.42
CA GLU A 330 5.62 -20.20 -8.23
C GLU A 330 4.90 -20.76 -9.48
N ASP A 331 5.58 -20.82 -10.64
CA ASP A 331 5.01 -21.27 -11.92
C ASP A 331 5.12 -22.81 -12.14
N ASN A 332 5.50 -23.61 -11.13
CA ASN A 332 5.62 -25.07 -11.27
C ASN A 332 4.47 -25.85 -10.60
N TYR A 333 3.24 -25.38 -10.79
CA TYR A 333 2.04 -26.20 -10.57
C TYR A 333 1.57 -26.72 -11.93
N ASP A 334 1.55 -28.05 -12.05
CA ASP A 334 1.20 -28.80 -13.25
C ASP A 334 0.03 -28.17 -14.02
N GLU A 335 0.30 -27.84 -15.30
CA GLU A 335 -0.70 -27.57 -16.31
C GLU A 335 -1.57 -28.82 -16.50
N ASP A 336 -2.60 -28.98 -15.67
CA ASP A 336 -3.74 -29.76 -16.08
C ASP A 336 -5.06 -29.11 -15.69
N ASP A 337 -5.94 -29.16 -16.67
CA ASP A 337 -7.32 -28.73 -16.71
C ASP A 337 -7.66 -27.25 -17.02
N THR A 338 -8.23 -27.17 -18.22
CA THR A 338 -8.90 -26.07 -18.87
C THR A 338 -9.93 -25.34 -18.00
N THR A 339 -10.13 -24.05 -18.31
CA THR A 339 -11.10 -23.10 -17.70
C THR A 339 -10.64 -22.35 -16.45
N LEU A 340 -9.91 -22.96 -15.51
CA LEU A 340 -9.41 -22.26 -14.31
C LEU A 340 -8.23 -21.31 -14.61
N GLY A 341 -7.37 -21.66 -15.57
CA GLY A 341 -6.18 -20.87 -15.91
C GLY A 341 -6.46 -19.45 -16.42
N ARG A 342 -7.64 -19.15 -16.97
CA ARG A 342 -8.04 -17.79 -17.35
C ARG A 342 -8.51 -16.95 -16.17
N GLU A 343 -9.16 -17.58 -15.18
CA GLU A 343 -9.55 -16.90 -13.95
C GLU A 343 -8.31 -16.59 -13.09
N PHE A 344 -7.35 -17.51 -13.05
CA PHE A 344 -6.03 -17.26 -12.44
C PHE A 344 -5.20 -16.24 -13.21
N ALA A 345 -5.30 -16.14 -14.54
CA ALA A 345 -4.68 -15.06 -15.31
C ALA A 345 -5.29 -13.67 -14.99
N ASN A 346 -6.59 -13.61 -14.69
CA ASN A 346 -7.24 -12.39 -14.21
C ASN A 346 -6.89 -12.06 -12.75
N ILE A 347 -6.71 -13.08 -11.89
CA ILE A 347 -6.18 -12.89 -10.53
C ILE A 347 -4.70 -12.46 -10.58
N ARG A 348 -3.92 -12.96 -11.55
CA ARG A 348 -2.52 -12.60 -11.84
C ARG A 348 -2.40 -11.15 -12.28
N SER A 349 -3.24 -10.68 -13.21
CA SER A 349 -3.27 -9.28 -13.63
C SER A 349 -3.72 -8.36 -12.49
N VAL A 350 -4.67 -8.78 -11.66
CA VAL A 350 -5.11 -8.05 -10.46
C VAL A 350 -4.01 -7.98 -9.39
N SER A 351 -3.25 -9.05 -9.18
CA SER A 351 -2.11 -9.05 -8.24
C SER A 351 -0.96 -8.17 -8.73
N GLN A 352 -0.61 -8.27 -10.01
CA GLN A 352 0.37 -7.38 -10.67
C GLN A 352 -0.08 -5.92 -10.62
N LEU A 353 -1.36 -5.64 -10.89
CA LEU A 353 -1.95 -4.31 -10.72
C LEU A 353 -1.90 -3.84 -9.26
N LYS A 354 -2.13 -4.72 -8.29
CA LYS A 354 -2.07 -4.40 -6.86
C LYS A 354 -0.64 -4.03 -6.42
N HIS A 355 0.37 -4.74 -6.89
CA HIS A 355 1.77 -4.40 -6.65
C HIS A 355 2.20 -3.14 -7.41
N LEU A 356 1.71 -2.95 -8.64
CA LEU A 356 1.96 -1.72 -9.40
C LEU A 356 1.29 -0.51 -8.71
N LEU A 357 0.06 -0.67 -8.20
CA LEU A 357 -0.66 0.31 -7.39
C LEU A 357 0.05 0.60 -6.07
N ALA A 358 0.61 -0.41 -5.42
CA ALA A 358 1.43 -0.22 -4.22
C ALA A 358 2.70 0.58 -4.54
N ASN A 359 3.40 0.25 -5.63
CA ASN A 359 4.56 1.04 -6.10
C ASN A 359 4.17 2.48 -6.48
N TYR A 360 3.02 2.68 -7.13
CA TYR A 360 2.52 4.01 -7.44
C TYR A 360 2.12 4.77 -6.18
N LYS A 361 1.56 4.09 -5.18
CA LYS A 361 1.24 4.67 -3.89
C LYS A 361 2.50 5.14 -3.16
N ASP A 362 3.53 4.29 -3.09
CA ASP A 362 4.82 4.65 -2.49
C ASP A 362 5.49 5.81 -3.25
N LEU A 363 5.38 5.84 -4.58
CA LEU A 363 5.89 6.93 -5.41
C LEU A 363 5.11 8.24 -5.19
N VAL A 364 3.79 8.17 -5.06
CA VAL A 364 2.92 9.32 -4.76
C VAL A 364 3.19 9.83 -3.36
N GLU A 365 3.33 8.97 -2.36
CA GLU A 365 3.72 9.35 -1.00
C GLU A 365 5.10 10.03 -1.00
N ALA A 366 6.08 9.49 -1.73
CA ALA A 366 7.39 10.12 -1.89
C ALA A 366 7.31 11.48 -2.60
N GLN A 367 6.46 11.62 -3.62
CA GLN A 367 6.22 12.90 -4.31
C GLN A 367 5.48 13.90 -3.41
N GLU A 368 4.55 13.45 -2.58
CA GLU A 368 3.78 14.27 -1.66
C GLU A 368 4.68 14.82 -0.54
N VAL A 369 5.61 14.01 -0.04
CA VAL A 369 6.68 14.45 0.89
C VAL A 369 7.57 15.52 0.23
N VAL A 370 7.95 15.35 -1.04
CA VAL A 370 8.74 16.34 -1.79
C VAL A 370 7.96 17.64 -2.00
N ILE A 371 6.68 17.56 -2.37
CA ILE A 371 5.81 18.73 -2.55
C ILE A 371 5.60 19.45 -1.22
N GLN A 372 5.42 18.72 -0.12
CA GLN A 372 5.32 19.31 1.21
C GLN A 372 6.62 20.00 1.63
N GLY A 373 7.78 19.43 1.31
CA GLY A 373 9.08 20.07 1.47
C GLY A 373 9.22 21.37 0.67
N ASP A 374 8.82 21.37 -0.60
CA ASP A 374 8.82 22.56 -1.47
C ASP A 374 7.84 23.65 -0.99
N VAL A 375 6.67 23.25 -0.47
CA VAL A 375 5.68 24.17 0.11
C VAL A 375 6.19 24.75 1.44
N ALA A 376 6.91 23.98 2.25
CA ALA A 376 7.56 24.45 3.47
C ALA A 376 8.68 25.46 3.16
N LEU A 377 9.52 25.19 2.15
CA LEU A 377 10.57 26.09 1.67
C LEU A 377 10.00 27.40 1.11
N ARG A 378 8.85 27.37 0.41
CA ARG A 378 8.17 28.58 -0.11
C ARG A 378 7.42 29.39 0.94
N SER A 379 7.08 28.80 2.08
CA SER A 379 6.32 29.44 3.17
C SER A 379 7.18 29.92 4.33
N GLY A 380 8.50 29.68 4.31
CA GLY A 380 9.45 30.20 5.31
C GLY A 380 9.39 29.48 6.66
N HIS A 381 8.84 28.27 6.71
CA HIS A 381 8.92 27.40 7.90
C HIS A 381 10.25 26.62 7.93
N PRO A 382 10.84 26.37 9.11
CA PRO A 382 11.98 25.47 9.23
C PRO A 382 11.54 24.02 8.95
N LEU A 383 12.38 23.27 8.24
CA LEU A 383 12.17 21.86 7.91
C LEU A 383 12.09 21.00 9.18
N PRO A 384 11.30 19.91 9.19
CA PRO A 384 11.39 18.88 10.23
C PRO A 384 12.78 18.25 10.22
N ASP A 385 13.34 17.98 11.41
CA ASP A 385 14.74 17.59 11.66
C ASP A 385 15.23 16.30 10.96
N GLU A 386 14.39 15.57 10.22
CA GLU A 386 14.76 14.33 9.51
C GLU A 386 14.76 14.41 7.98
N ILE A 387 14.59 15.60 7.39
CA ILE A 387 14.75 15.76 5.93
C ILE A 387 16.06 16.50 5.66
N VAL A 388 17.16 15.75 5.57
CA VAL A 388 18.35 16.21 4.84
C VAL A 388 17.99 16.18 3.36
N THR A 389 17.40 17.26 2.84
CA THR A 389 17.29 17.44 1.39
C THR A 389 18.68 17.77 0.83
N PRO A 390 19.24 16.97 -0.09
CA PRO A 390 20.41 17.38 -0.83
C PRO A 390 19.97 18.46 -1.83
N GLU A 391 20.51 19.66 -1.66
CA GLU A 391 20.26 20.84 -2.50
C GLU A 391 20.71 20.65 -3.97
N SER A 392 21.17 19.46 -4.37
CA SER A 392 21.60 19.11 -5.73
C SER A 392 20.49 18.64 -6.67
N ARG A 393 19.22 18.53 -6.23
CA ARG A 393 18.10 18.09 -7.10
C ARG A 393 17.50 19.15 -8.01
N PHE A 394 18.02 20.38 -8.05
CA PHE A 394 17.58 21.38 -9.01
C PHE A 394 18.23 21.16 -10.38
N ARG A 395 17.74 20.16 -11.14
CA ARG A 395 17.72 20.28 -12.59
C ARG A 395 16.46 21.05 -12.97
N ILE A 396 16.64 22.25 -13.50
CA ILE A 396 15.58 22.95 -14.23
C ILE A 396 15.19 22.04 -15.39
N ILE A 397 14.06 21.32 -15.23
CA ILE A 397 13.49 20.48 -16.28
C ILE A 397 13.17 21.42 -17.43
N SER A 398 13.70 21.13 -18.62
CA SER A 398 13.46 21.99 -19.78
C SER A 398 11.97 22.02 -20.11
N ASP A 399 11.44 23.15 -20.56
CA ASP A 399 10.04 23.26 -20.99
C ASP A 399 9.65 22.17 -22.01
N ARG A 400 10.62 21.69 -22.78
CA ARG A 400 10.46 20.59 -23.74
C ARG A 400 10.23 19.22 -23.07
N GLU A 401 10.81 18.96 -21.91
CA GLU A 401 10.53 17.75 -21.12
C GLU A 401 9.19 17.85 -20.41
N ILE A 402 8.81 19.04 -19.93
CA ILE A 402 7.48 19.29 -19.38
C ILE A 402 6.41 19.03 -20.45
N GLU A 403 6.62 19.49 -21.67
CA GLU A 403 5.66 19.28 -22.77
C GLU A 403 5.55 17.80 -23.18
N ARG A 404 6.66 17.06 -23.20
CA ARG A 404 6.63 15.59 -23.42
C ARG A 404 5.91 14.84 -22.30
N MET A 405 6.05 15.29 -21.05
CA MET A 405 5.34 14.71 -19.93
C MET A 405 3.85 15.01 -20.00
N ARG A 406 3.46 16.23 -20.41
CA ARG A 406 2.06 16.59 -20.69
C ARG A 406 1.46 15.75 -21.81
N GLU A 407 2.17 15.55 -22.91
CA GLU A 407 1.70 14.67 -23.99
C GLU A 407 1.52 13.21 -23.55
N ARG A 408 2.41 12.70 -22.68
CA ARG A 408 2.27 11.35 -22.12
C ARG A 408 1.08 11.24 -21.18
N LEU A 409 0.89 12.23 -20.31
CA LEU A 409 -0.25 12.29 -19.39
C LEU A 409 -1.58 12.40 -20.16
N GLU A 410 -1.63 13.22 -21.21
CA GLU A 410 -2.84 13.35 -22.03
C GLU A 410 -3.16 12.04 -22.77
N LYS A 411 -2.14 11.34 -23.29
CA LYS A 411 -2.33 10.00 -23.90
C LYS A 411 -2.81 8.96 -22.89
N GLN A 412 -2.30 8.98 -21.67
CA GLN A 412 -2.75 8.08 -20.60
C GLN A 412 -4.17 8.40 -20.15
N LYS A 413 -4.53 9.68 -20.06
CA LYS A 413 -5.89 10.12 -19.74
C LYS A 413 -6.90 9.62 -20.78
N VAL A 414 -6.59 9.75 -22.08
CA VAL A 414 -7.45 9.25 -23.16
C VAL A 414 -7.64 7.73 -23.10
N LEU A 415 -6.59 6.98 -22.72
CA LEU A 415 -6.69 5.53 -22.53
C LEU A 415 -7.59 5.17 -21.34
N LEU A 416 -7.44 5.87 -20.21
CA LEU A 416 -8.28 5.66 -19.03
C LEU A 416 -9.74 6.02 -19.29
N ASP A 417 -10.01 7.11 -20.00
CA ASP A 417 -11.38 7.49 -20.39
C ASP A 417 -12.02 6.43 -21.32
N LYS A 418 -11.21 5.79 -22.17
CA LYS A 418 -11.68 4.68 -23.02
C LYS A 418 -11.99 3.44 -22.20
N GLU A 419 -11.12 3.05 -21.28
CA GLU A 419 -11.34 1.90 -20.38
C GLU A 419 -12.54 2.12 -19.47
N GLN A 420 -12.72 3.34 -18.95
CA GLN A 420 -13.88 3.71 -18.13
C GLN A 420 -15.19 3.57 -18.91
N ASN A 421 -15.23 4.05 -20.17
CA ASN A 421 -16.39 3.86 -21.04
C ASN A 421 -16.68 2.38 -21.31
N GLU A 422 -15.65 1.54 -21.50
CA GLU A 422 -15.84 0.09 -21.67
C GLU A 422 -16.41 -0.58 -20.40
N ILE A 423 -16.00 -0.12 -19.22
CA ILE A 423 -16.54 -0.57 -17.94
C ILE A 423 -18.01 -0.17 -17.81
N ASP A 424 -18.36 1.07 -18.15
CA ASP A 424 -19.73 1.57 -18.04
C ASP A 424 -20.68 0.83 -18.99
N VAL A 425 -20.23 0.52 -20.21
CA VAL A 425 -20.99 -0.32 -21.16
C VAL A 425 -21.19 -1.73 -20.60
N LYS A 426 -20.14 -2.36 -20.05
CA LYS A 426 -20.26 -3.69 -19.43
C LYS A 426 -21.21 -3.68 -18.23
N LYS A 427 -21.17 -2.63 -17.42
CA LYS A 427 -22.06 -2.45 -16.27
C LYS A 427 -23.51 -2.31 -16.71
N SER A 428 -23.78 -1.52 -17.75
CA SER A 428 -25.12 -1.38 -18.33
C SER A 428 -25.67 -2.71 -18.87
N ILE A 429 -24.82 -3.54 -19.51
CA ILE A 429 -25.20 -4.88 -19.99
C ILE A 429 -25.54 -5.81 -18.82
N ILE A 430 -24.78 -5.76 -17.72
CA ILE A 430 -25.04 -6.56 -16.52
C ILE A 430 -26.36 -6.12 -15.87
N GLU A 431 -26.59 -4.82 -15.74
CA GLU A 431 -27.84 -4.27 -15.19
C GLU A 431 -29.05 -4.69 -16.04
N GLN A 432 -28.96 -4.60 -17.37
CA GLN A 432 -30.03 -5.07 -18.26
C GLN A 432 -30.30 -6.58 -18.14
N LYS A 433 -29.27 -7.40 -17.95
CA LYS A 433 -29.43 -8.84 -17.72
C LYS A 433 -30.01 -9.17 -16.34
N SER A 434 -29.75 -8.33 -15.34
CA SER A 434 -30.29 -8.48 -13.98
C SER A 434 -31.78 -8.13 -13.89
N THR A 435 -32.34 -7.38 -14.84
CA THR A 435 -33.77 -7.01 -14.87
C THR A 435 -34.63 -8.03 -15.62
N ILE A 436 -34.02 -9.02 -16.29
CA ILE A 436 -34.70 -10.04 -17.10
C ILE A 436 -34.88 -11.37 -16.33
N TYR A 437 -34.23 -11.51 -15.17
CA TYR A 437 -34.46 -12.59 -14.19
C TYR A 437 -35.13 -12.02 -12.94
#